data_AF-A0A9E3Y981-F1
#
_entry.id   AF-A0A9E3Y981-F1
#
_cell.length_a   1.000
_cell.length_b   1.000
_cell.length_c   1.000
_cell.angle_alpha   90.00
_cell.angle_beta   90.00
_cell.angle_gamma   90.00
#
_symmetry.space_group_name_H-M   'P 1'
#
loop_
_entity.id
_entity.type
_entity.pdbx_description
1 polymer ?
#
loop_
_entity_poly.entity_id
_entity_poly.type
_entity_poly.pdbx_seq_one_letter_code
_entity_poly.pdbx_strand_id
1 'polypeptide(L)' 'MRIGMIGLGRMGAGMTERLRRDGHEVVGYDRDPDKRDVASI' A
#
# COMPACT_ATOMS: atom_id res chain seq x y z
N MET A 1 -4.43 -8.87 -10.21
CA MET A 1 -2.97 -8.63 -10.32
C MET A 1 -2.42 -8.32 -8.94
N ARG A 2 -1.14 -8.64 -8.67
CA ARG A 2 -0.46 -8.32 -7.39
C ARG A 2 0.44 -7.11 -7.58
N ILE A 3 0.30 -6.10 -6.74
CA ILE A 3 0.99 -4.81 -6.85
C ILE A 3 1.66 -4.48 -5.51
N GLY A 4 2.92 -4.08 -5.56
CA GLY A 4 3.63 -3.51 -4.41
C GLY A 4 3.52 -1.98 -4.43
N MET A 5 3.12 -1.37 -3.32
CA MET A 5 3.09 0.09 -3.15
C MET A 5 4.17 0.52 -2.15
N ILE A 6 5.04 1.46 -2.54
CA ILE A 6 6.05 2.04 -1.65
C ILE A 6 5.66 3.48 -1.33
N GLY A 7 5.45 3.77 -0.05
CA GLY A 7 4.95 5.05 0.45
C GLY A 7 3.43 5.08 0.53
N LEU A 8 2.91 5.18 1.75
CA LEU A 8 1.50 5.16 2.11
C LEU A 8 1.09 6.45 2.83
N GLY A 9 1.71 7.56 2.43
CA GLY A 9 1.21 8.90 2.74
C GLY A 9 -0.15 9.16 2.07
N ARG A 10 -0.65 10.41 2.15
CA ARG A 10 -1.99 10.77 1.67
C ARG A 10 -2.31 10.29 0.25
N MET A 11 -1.36 10.44 -0.68
CA MET A 11 -1.54 10.03 -2.07
C MET A 11 -1.41 8.51 -2.26
N GLY A 12 -0.38 7.89 -1.69
CA GLY A 12 -0.15 6.45 -1.81
C GLY A 12 -1.24 5.59 -1.18
N ALA A 13 -1.79 6.03 -0.05
CA ALA A 13 -2.93 5.37 0.59
C ALA A 13 -4.19 5.45 -0.29
N GLY A 14 -4.49 6.63 -0.86
CA GLY A 14 -5.63 6.79 -1.77
C GLY A 14 -5.47 5.98 -3.07
N MET A 15 -4.26 5.89 -3.61
CA MET A 15 -3.99 5.05 -4.78
C MET A 15 -4.15 3.56 -4.45
N THR A 16 -3.61 3.12 -3.32
CA THR A 16 -3.73 1.73 -2.82
C THR A 16 -5.20 1.35 -2.67
N GLU A 17 -6.02 2.24 -2.08
CA GLU A 17 -7.45 1.99 -1.90
C GLU A 17 -8.19 1.86 -3.24
N ARG A 18 -7.90 2.74 -4.21
CA ARG A 18 -8.50 2.66 -5.55
C ARG A 18 -8.14 1.36 -6.27
N LEU A 19 -6.86 0.99 -6.25
CA LEU A 19 -6.40 -0.27 -6.85
C LEU A 19 -7.06 -1.49 -6.20
N ARG A 20 -7.23 -1.47 -4.87
CA ARG A 20 -7.96 -2.53 -4.15
C ARG A 20 -9.43 -2.58 -4.56
N ARG A 21 -10.10 -1.42 -4.70
CA ARG A 21 -11.49 -1.32 -5.17
C ARG A 21 -11.66 -1.84 -6.60
N ASP A 22 -10.65 -1.67 -7.44
CA ASP A 22 -10.62 -2.19 -8.82
C ASP A 22 -10.28 -3.70 -8.88
N GLY A 23 -10.17 -4.38 -7.72
CA GLY A 23 -9.95 -5.83 -7.64
C GLY A 23 -8.49 -6.25 -7.73
N HIS A 24 -7.54 -5.33 -7.57
CA HIS A 24 -6.12 -5.66 -7.50
C HIS A 24 -5.71 -5.98 -6.05
N GLU A 25 -4.86 -6.99 -5.88
CA GLU A 25 -4.22 -7.30 -4.59
C GLU A 25 -3.03 -6.35 -4.44
N VAL A 26 -3.06 -5.50 -3.41
CA VAL A 26 -2.01 -4.49 -3.18
C VAL A 26 -1.39 -4.70 -1.80
N VAL A 27 -0.08 -4.86 -1.77
CA VAL A 27 0.73 -4.91 -0.54
C VAL A 27 1.54 -3.62 -0.45
N GLY A 28 1.31 -2.87 0.61
CA GLY A 28 1.95 -1.58 0.84
C GLY A 28 3.09 -1.65 1.87
N TYR A 29 4.16 -0.90 1.60
CA TYR A 29 5.25 -0.63 2.54
C TYR A 29 5.40 0.87 2.75
N ASP A 30 5.65 1.26 3.99
CA ASP A 30 6.04 2.61 4.38
C ASP A 30 7.13 2.53 5.47
N ARG A 31 7.89 3.61 5.63
CA ARG A 31 8.86 3.76 6.73
C ARG A 31 8.15 3.90 8.08
N ASP A 32 6.97 4.52 8.07
CA ASP A 32 6.10 4.59 9.22
C ASP A 32 5.45 3.20 9.48
N PRO A 33 5.75 2.55 10.61
CA PRO A 33 5.24 1.22 10.90
C PRO A 33 3.72 1.18 11.05
N ASP A 34 3.06 2.29 11.38
CA ASP A 34 1.61 2.36 11.54
C ASP A 34 0.88 2.35 10.20
N LYS A 35 1.60 2.57 9.09
CA LYS A 35 1.02 2.70 7.75
C LYS A 35 1.26 1.48 6.86
N ARG A 36 2.25 0.64 7.15
CA ARG A 36 2.69 -0.47 6.28
C ARG A 36 1.91 -1.76 6.51
N ASP A 37 1.69 -2.54 5.45
CA ASP A 37 1.05 -3.87 5.53
C ASP A 37 2.05 -4.98 5.92
N VAL A 38 3.35 -4.72 5.78
CA VAL A 38 4.42 -5.71 6.02
C VAL A 38 5.52 -5.16 6.90
N ALA A 39 6.14 -6.02 7.71
CA ALA A 39 7.32 -5.68 8.48
C ALA A 39 8.54 -5.43 7.56
N SER A 40 9.47 -4.61 8.03
CA SER A 40 10.81 -4.52 7.43
C SER A 40 11.71 -5.58 8.05
N ILE A 41 12.64 -6.13 7.26
CA ILE A 41 13.63 -7.10 7.71
C ILE A 41 14.87 -6.42 8.31
#